data_AF-A0A437JNJ0-F1
#
_entry.id   AF-A0A437JNJ0-F1
#
_cell.length_a   1.000
_cell.length_b   1.000
_cell.length_c   1.000
_cell.angle_alpha   90.00
_cell.angle_beta   90.00
_cell.angle_gamma   90.00
#
_symmetry.space_group_name_H-M   'P 1'
#
loop_
_entity.id
_entity.type
_entity.pdbx_description
1 polymer ?
#
loop_
_entity_poly.entity_id
_entity_poly.type
_entity_poly.pdbx_seq_one_letter_code
_entity_poly.pdbx_strand_id
1 'polypeptide(L)'
;MNDTLTADLQARLAATENQIAELDFDAARARIKRADEQVQTLRGDAGALHLIESQELQHARGEAKQARIALSSLEGRQTKLQAEAANLRRLLTAQQAVDKAVPPIAVAEGRVEAAAEALRQAEATVARLDALIDEETTAAQAAVLTDGAAMLEAVKAGGNALAAVPTRADKVQPLKIARATADEERAQAERALKIERDALSKLRLQLRTAEATVAELDFLAARAAFVQAAGRYKAARVRAKQGGWRAPDLDGEANAAMVADFAANGDQ
;
A
#
# COMPACT_ATOMS: atom_id res chain seq x y z
N MET A 1 7.81 8.98 8.11
CA MET A 1 7.56 7.71 8.83
C MET A 1 7.67 6.50 7.90
N ASN A 2 7.35 6.59 6.61
CA ASN A 2 7.51 5.45 5.70
C ASN A 2 8.96 5.15 5.29
N ASP A 3 9.81 6.17 5.11
CA ASP A 3 11.20 5.97 4.68
C ASP A 3 12.00 5.08 5.64
N THR A 4 11.69 5.13 6.94
CA THR A 4 12.32 4.28 7.96
C THR A 4 11.89 2.82 7.86
N LEU A 5 10.64 2.55 7.45
CA LEU A 5 10.12 1.19 7.29
C LEU A 5 10.71 0.52 6.04
N THR A 6 10.77 1.25 4.92
CA THR A 6 11.39 0.76 3.68
C THR A 6 12.88 0.46 3.88
N ALA A 7 13.60 1.33 4.58
CA ALA A 7 15.01 1.11 4.92
C ALA A 7 15.21 -0.10 5.85
N ASP A 8 14.34 -0.28 6.86
CA ASP A 8 14.39 -1.45 7.75
C ASP A 8 14.14 -2.76 7.00
N LEU A 9 13.11 -2.81 6.14
CA LEU A 9 12.82 -3.99 5.32
C LEU A 9 13.98 -4.34 4.37
N GLN A 10 14.65 -3.33 3.80
CA GLN A 10 15.84 -3.53 2.97
C GLN A 10 17.01 -4.07 3.79
N ALA A 11 17.27 -3.50 4.97
CA ALA A 11 18.33 -3.96 5.86
C ALA A 11 18.10 -5.41 6.31
N ARG A 12 16.86 -5.77 6.65
CA ARG A 12 16.47 -7.14 7.00
C ARG A 12 16.63 -8.09 5.82
N LEU A 13 16.21 -7.70 4.61
CA LEU A 13 16.41 -8.51 3.42
C LEU A 13 17.90 -8.79 3.16
N ALA A 14 18.73 -7.75 3.21
CA ALA A 14 20.17 -7.89 3.03
C ALA A 14 20.80 -8.79 4.11
N ALA A 15 20.37 -8.66 5.37
CA ALA A 15 20.82 -9.53 6.45
C ALA A 15 20.41 -11.00 6.22
N THR A 16 19.19 -11.27 5.78
CA THR A 16 18.72 -12.63 5.44
C THR A 16 19.48 -13.20 4.25
N GLU A 17 19.73 -12.40 3.21
CA GLU A 17 20.51 -12.82 2.03
C GLU A 17 21.96 -13.15 2.40
N ASN A 18 22.59 -12.35 3.28
CA ASN A 18 23.91 -12.63 3.82
C ASN A 18 23.92 -13.95 4.61
N GLN A 19 22.93 -14.19 5.46
CA GLN A 19 22.81 -15.46 6.20
C GLN A 19 22.64 -16.67 5.28
N ILE A 20 21.98 -16.51 4.12
CA ILE A 20 21.89 -17.57 3.11
C ILE A 20 23.26 -17.82 2.48
N ALA A 21 23.99 -16.75 2.14
CA ALA A 21 25.31 -16.84 1.53
C ALA A 21 26.37 -17.45 2.46
N GLU A 22 26.23 -17.27 3.78
CA GLU A 22 27.09 -17.86 4.80
C GLU A 22 26.86 -19.38 5.01
N LEU A 23 25.83 -19.98 4.40
CA LEU A 23 25.59 -21.43 4.52
C LEU A 23 26.61 -22.22 3.69
N ASP A 24 27.58 -22.82 4.38
CA ASP A 24 28.64 -23.63 3.76
C ASP A 24 28.18 -25.07 3.48
N PHE A 25 27.45 -25.25 2.38
CA PHE A 25 27.01 -26.56 1.90
C PHE A 25 28.17 -27.44 1.44
N ASP A 26 29.25 -26.84 0.91
CA ASP A 26 30.38 -27.59 0.38
C ASP A 26 31.19 -28.23 1.49
N ALA A 27 31.45 -27.51 2.58
CA ALA A 27 32.08 -28.10 3.76
C ALA A 27 31.17 -29.18 4.41
N ALA A 28 29.85 -28.96 4.44
CA ALA A 28 28.92 -29.97 4.96
C ALA A 28 28.95 -31.26 4.12
N ARG A 29 28.92 -31.15 2.79
CA ARG A 29 29.03 -32.29 1.86
C ARG A 29 30.40 -32.98 1.97
N ALA A 30 31.48 -32.21 2.10
CA ALA A 30 32.82 -32.77 2.30
C ALA A 30 32.95 -33.56 3.61
N ARG A 31 32.29 -33.10 4.70
CA ARG A 31 32.23 -33.84 5.97
C ARG A 31 31.51 -35.18 5.83
N ILE A 32 30.39 -35.22 5.10
CA ILE A 32 29.66 -36.47 4.81
C ILE A 32 30.56 -37.41 4.01
N LYS A 33 31.20 -36.91 2.95
CA LYS A 33 32.09 -37.72 2.12
C LYS A 33 33.21 -38.36 2.93
N ARG A 34 33.90 -37.58 3.78
CA ARG A 34 34.95 -38.09 4.68
C ARG A 34 34.43 -39.12 5.67
N ALA A 35 33.28 -38.87 6.29
CA ALA A 35 32.67 -39.80 7.23
C ALA A 35 32.26 -41.11 6.55
N ASP A 36 31.72 -41.05 5.32
CA ASP A 36 31.35 -42.23 4.54
C ASP A 36 32.59 -43.01 4.06
N GLU A 37 33.67 -42.33 3.64
CA GLU A 37 34.97 -42.94 3.32
C GLU A 37 35.58 -43.67 4.53
N GLN A 38 35.48 -43.08 5.72
CA GLN A 38 35.93 -43.69 6.98
C GLN A 38 35.10 -44.94 7.35
N VAL A 39 33.78 -44.91 7.11
CA VAL A 39 32.93 -46.10 7.29
C VAL A 39 33.30 -47.20 6.28
N GLN A 40 33.61 -46.85 5.04
CA GLN A 40 33.97 -47.83 4.00
C GLN A 40 35.32 -48.49 4.25
N THR A 41 36.34 -47.72 4.63
CA THR A 41 37.68 -48.22 4.98
C THR A 41 37.61 -49.20 6.16
N LEU A 42 36.99 -48.80 7.27
CA LEU A 42 36.82 -49.65 8.45
C LEU A 42 36.00 -50.92 8.16
N ARG A 43 35.05 -50.86 7.21
CA ARG A 43 34.27 -52.03 6.77
C ARG A 43 35.08 -52.98 5.88
N GLY A 44 35.97 -52.44 5.03
CA GLY A 44 36.90 -53.22 4.20
C GLY A 44 37.93 -53.97 5.04
N ASP A 45 38.45 -53.33 6.07
CA ASP A 45 39.42 -53.92 7.00
C ASP A 45 38.78 -54.98 7.92
N ALA A 46 37.53 -54.76 8.34
CA ALA A 46 36.76 -55.72 9.15
C ALA A 46 36.31 -56.98 8.37
N GLY A 47 36.31 -56.95 7.03
CA GLY A 47 36.01 -58.11 6.19
C GLY A 47 37.03 -59.25 6.33
N ALA A 48 38.22 -58.98 6.88
CA ALA A 48 39.26 -59.97 7.13
C ALA A 48 39.15 -60.67 8.51
N LEU A 49 38.34 -60.15 9.44
CA LEU A 49 38.21 -60.65 10.81
C LEU A 49 36.74 -60.71 11.21
N HIS A 50 36.11 -61.86 10.98
CA HIS A 50 34.74 -62.12 11.44
C HIS A 50 34.66 -62.03 12.97
N LEU A 51 33.95 -61.00 13.46
CA LEU A 51 33.13 -60.92 14.68
C LEU A 51 33.36 -59.61 15.45
N ILE A 52 32.24 -58.98 15.81
CA ILE A 52 32.08 -57.73 16.58
C ILE A 52 32.25 -56.49 15.70
N GLU A 53 31.15 -55.75 15.49
CA GLU A 53 31.25 -54.36 15.06
C GLU A 53 32.22 -53.66 16.00
N SER A 54 33.42 -53.32 15.50
CA SER A 54 34.37 -52.58 16.30
C SER A 54 33.70 -51.27 16.75
N GLN A 55 33.95 -50.84 17.98
CA GLN A 55 33.44 -49.57 18.48
C GLN A 55 33.76 -48.41 17.53
N GLU A 56 34.87 -48.51 16.81
CA GLU A 56 35.31 -47.58 15.76
C GLU A 56 34.35 -47.54 14.56
N LEU A 57 33.87 -48.69 14.07
CA LEU A 57 32.88 -48.74 12.99
C LEU A 57 31.53 -48.16 13.43
N GLN A 58 31.12 -48.42 14.68
CA GLN A 58 29.90 -47.82 15.25
C GLN A 58 30.05 -46.30 15.41
N HIS A 59 31.21 -45.82 15.86
CA HIS A 59 31.52 -44.40 15.96
C HIS A 59 31.49 -43.71 14.60
N ALA A 60 32.18 -44.25 13.60
CA ALA A 60 32.21 -43.71 12.24
C ALA A 60 30.80 -43.65 11.60
N ARG A 61 29.96 -44.67 11.82
CA ARG A 61 28.55 -44.64 11.39
C ARG A 61 27.75 -43.58 12.13
N GLY A 62 28.02 -43.38 13.43
CA GLY A 62 27.45 -42.32 14.24
C GLY A 62 27.80 -40.93 13.69
N GLU A 63 29.07 -40.70 13.35
CA GLU A 63 29.56 -39.47 12.74
C GLU A 63 28.95 -39.23 11.36
N ALA A 64 28.89 -40.26 10.50
CA ALA A 64 28.24 -40.16 9.19
C ALA A 64 26.74 -39.80 9.33
N LYS A 65 26.05 -40.41 10.30
CA LYS A 65 24.65 -40.08 10.62
C LYS A 65 24.52 -38.63 11.10
N GLN A 66 25.37 -38.18 12.01
CA GLN A 66 25.36 -36.80 12.51
C GLN A 66 25.67 -35.79 11.40
N ALA A 67 26.62 -36.08 10.50
CA ALA A 67 26.96 -35.23 9.36
C ALA A 67 25.78 -35.08 8.40
N ARG A 68 25.02 -36.16 8.14
CA ARG A 68 23.79 -36.12 7.34
C ARG A 68 22.68 -35.32 8.02
N ILE A 69 22.51 -35.48 9.34
CA ILE A 69 21.56 -34.67 10.13
C ILE A 69 21.94 -33.19 10.06
N ALA A 70 23.22 -32.85 10.20
CA ALA A 70 23.70 -31.47 10.10
C ALA A 70 23.46 -30.86 8.71
N LEU A 71 23.67 -31.61 7.62
CA LEU A 71 23.34 -31.15 6.27
C LEU A 71 21.82 -30.93 6.12
N SER A 72 20.99 -31.87 6.56
CA SER A 72 19.53 -31.72 6.51
C SER A 72 19.06 -30.51 7.33
N SER A 73 19.68 -30.23 8.47
CA SER A 73 19.43 -29.02 9.26
C SER A 73 19.79 -27.74 8.51
N LEU A 74 20.92 -27.73 7.79
CA LEU A 74 21.32 -26.61 6.92
C LEU A 74 20.34 -26.39 5.76
N GLU A 75 19.91 -27.45 5.08
CA GLU A 75 18.89 -27.39 4.01
C GLU A 75 17.56 -26.85 4.53
N GLY A 76 17.14 -27.31 5.72
CA GLY A 76 15.95 -26.80 6.41
C GLY A 76 16.08 -25.32 6.79
N ARG A 77 17.26 -24.89 7.24
CA ARG A 77 17.56 -23.48 7.53
C ARG A 77 17.54 -22.63 6.25
N GLN A 78 18.16 -23.08 5.17
CA GLN A 78 18.16 -22.40 3.88
C GLN A 78 16.74 -22.20 3.38
N THR A 79 15.91 -23.24 3.42
CA THR A 79 14.51 -23.18 2.99
C THR A 79 13.73 -22.12 3.78
N LYS A 80 13.93 -22.07 5.10
CA LYS A 80 13.31 -21.04 5.97
C LYS A 80 13.78 -19.63 5.61
N LEU A 81 15.08 -19.43 5.44
CA LEU A 81 15.65 -18.12 5.09
C LEU A 81 15.22 -17.68 3.69
N GLN A 82 15.13 -18.58 2.72
CA GLN A 82 14.61 -18.28 1.38
C GLN A 82 13.13 -17.86 1.42
N ALA A 83 12.31 -18.55 2.21
CA ALA A 83 10.92 -18.17 2.42
C ALA A 83 10.79 -16.79 3.09
N GLU A 84 11.64 -16.49 4.08
CA GLU A 84 11.71 -15.18 4.73
C GLU A 84 12.13 -14.08 3.74
N ALA A 85 13.20 -14.30 2.97
CA ALA A 85 13.66 -13.35 1.94
C ALA A 85 12.58 -13.09 0.88
N ALA A 86 11.86 -14.13 0.43
CA ALA A 86 10.74 -14.00 -0.49
C ALA A 86 9.60 -13.16 0.12
N ASN A 87 9.29 -13.35 1.40
CA ASN A 87 8.29 -12.56 2.10
C ASN A 87 8.71 -11.09 2.24
N LEU A 88 9.96 -10.84 2.66
CA LEU A 88 10.52 -9.49 2.77
C LEU A 88 10.51 -8.75 1.43
N ARG A 89 10.80 -9.43 0.32
CA ARG A 89 10.70 -8.84 -1.03
C ARG A 89 9.26 -8.44 -1.39
N ARG A 90 8.27 -9.27 -1.02
CA ARG A 90 6.84 -8.94 -1.24
C ARG A 90 6.41 -7.74 -0.42
N LEU A 91 6.75 -7.72 0.88
CA LEU A 91 6.48 -6.58 1.77
C LEU A 91 7.15 -5.31 1.27
N LEU A 92 8.41 -5.39 0.85
CA LEU A 92 9.14 -4.25 0.29
C LEU A 92 8.46 -3.71 -0.98
N THR A 93 8.02 -4.61 -1.87
CA THR A 93 7.32 -4.20 -3.10
C THR A 93 5.99 -3.51 -2.78
N ALA A 94 5.23 -4.04 -1.82
CA ALA A 94 3.96 -3.45 -1.38
C ALA A 94 4.19 -2.09 -0.71
N GLN A 95 5.20 -1.98 0.16
CA GLN A 95 5.56 -0.72 0.81
C GLN A 95 6.03 0.34 -0.21
N GLN A 96 6.84 -0.05 -1.20
CA GLN A 96 7.23 0.85 -2.29
C GLN A 96 6.04 1.31 -3.13
N ALA A 97 4.98 0.51 -3.25
CA ALA A 97 3.75 0.94 -3.91
C ALA A 97 3.01 2.01 -3.10
N VAL A 98 2.95 1.86 -1.77
CA VAL A 98 2.45 2.90 -0.85
C VAL A 98 3.26 4.18 -1.00
N ASP A 99 4.59 4.08 -0.93
CA ASP A 99 5.50 5.24 -1.01
C ASP A 99 5.38 5.97 -2.36
N LYS A 100 5.11 5.25 -3.45
CA LYS A 100 4.83 5.84 -4.77
C LYS A 100 3.45 6.48 -4.88
N ALA A 101 2.47 5.99 -4.13
CA ALA A 101 1.09 6.48 -4.17
C ALA A 101 0.86 7.76 -3.35
N VAL A 102 1.68 8.02 -2.33
CA VAL A 102 1.52 9.18 -1.43
C VAL A 102 1.84 10.54 -2.10
N PRO A 103 3.01 10.74 -2.76
CA PRO A 103 3.34 12.04 -3.36
C PRO A 103 2.31 12.61 -4.35
N PRO A 104 1.72 11.83 -5.29
CA PRO A 104 0.74 12.37 -6.22
C PRO A 104 -0.57 12.80 -5.54
N ILE A 105 -0.90 12.28 -4.35
CA ILE A 105 -2.07 12.70 -3.57
C ILE A 105 -1.91 14.15 -3.11
N ALA A 106 -0.76 14.51 -2.53
CA ALA A 106 -0.52 15.89 -2.08
C ALA A 106 -0.59 16.89 -3.25
N VAL A 107 -0.06 16.51 -4.42
CA VAL A 107 -0.18 17.32 -5.65
C VAL A 107 -1.62 17.46 -6.10
N ALA A 108 -2.39 16.36 -6.08
CA ALA A 108 -3.81 16.38 -6.45
C ALA A 108 -4.67 17.19 -5.45
N GLU A 109 -4.36 17.15 -4.16
CA GLU A 109 -5.00 17.98 -3.13
C GLU A 109 -4.79 19.47 -3.43
N GLY A 110 -3.56 19.87 -3.76
CA GLY A 110 -3.29 21.25 -4.19
C GLY A 110 -4.04 21.67 -5.46
N ARG A 111 -4.25 20.74 -6.42
CA ARG A 111 -5.06 21.01 -7.62
C ARG A 111 -6.55 21.16 -7.30
N VAL A 112 -7.08 20.33 -6.39
CA VAL A 112 -8.46 20.45 -5.92
C VAL A 112 -8.68 21.79 -5.20
N GLU A 113 -7.73 22.22 -4.37
CA GLU A 113 -7.78 23.53 -3.70
C GLU A 113 -7.76 24.68 -4.72
N ALA A 114 -6.85 24.63 -5.70
CA ALA A 114 -6.79 25.63 -6.75
C ALA A 114 -8.08 25.69 -7.59
N ALA A 115 -8.66 24.53 -7.95
CA ALA A 115 -9.92 24.46 -8.67
C ALA A 115 -11.10 24.98 -7.83
N ALA A 116 -11.10 24.72 -6.51
CA ALA A 116 -12.11 25.25 -5.60
C ALA A 116 -12.00 26.77 -5.44
N GLU A 117 -10.79 27.31 -5.41
CA GLU A 117 -10.56 28.76 -5.42
C GLU A 117 -11.04 29.41 -6.72
N ALA A 118 -10.73 28.80 -7.88
CA ALA A 118 -11.22 29.28 -9.17
C ALA A 118 -12.76 29.30 -9.23
N LEU A 119 -13.42 28.26 -8.70
CA LEU A 119 -14.88 28.23 -8.60
C LEU A 119 -15.42 29.36 -7.72
N ARG A 120 -14.82 29.59 -6.54
CA ARG A 120 -15.22 30.69 -5.65
C ARG A 120 -15.09 32.06 -6.32
N GLN A 121 -14.04 32.26 -7.11
CA GLN A 121 -13.83 33.51 -7.87
C GLN A 121 -14.89 33.69 -8.97
N ALA A 122 -15.24 32.61 -9.68
CA ALA A 122 -16.32 32.64 -10.67
C ALA A 122 -17.68 32.95 -10.02
N GLU A 123 -18.01 32.30 -8.91
CA GLU A 123 -19.22 32.56 -8.13
C GLU A 123 -19.29 34.00 -7.63
N ALA A 124 -18.18 34.55 -7.12
CA ALA A 124 -18.11 35.94 -6.69
C ALA A 124 -18.30 36.93 -7.86
N THR A 125 -17.81 36.58 -9.04
CA THR A 125 -18.00 37.39 -10.26
C THR A 125 -19.46 37.41 -10.69
N VAL A 126 -20.13 36.25 -10.69
CA VAL A 126 -21.58 36.16 -10.94
C VAL A 126 -22.36 37.00 -9.92
N ALA A 127 -22.08 36.85 -8.62
CA ALA A 127 -22.75 37.61 -7.57
C ALA A 127 -22.55 39.13 -7.70
N ARG A 128 -21.34 39.56 -8.10
CA ARG A 128 -21.05 40.98 -8.36
C ARG A 128 -21.84 41.51 -9.56
N LEU A 129 -21.93 40.74 -10.63
CA LEU A 129 -22.71 41.13 -11.82
C LEU A 129 -24.21 41.21 -11.51
N ASP A 130 -24.72 40.29 -10.69
CA ASP A 130 -26.12 40.33 -10.23
C ASP A 130 -26.42 41.62 -9.44
N ALA A 131 -25.55 41.97 -8.49
CA ALA A 131 -25.70 43.22 -7.74
C ALA A 131 -25.67 44.47 -8.65
N LEU A 132 -24.78 44.51 -9.65
CA LEU A 132 -24.72 45.62 -10.62
C LEU A 132 -25.95 45.69 -11.51
N ILE A 133 -26.50 44.55 -11.92
CA ILE A 133 -27.75 44.49 -12.70
C ILE A 133 -28.91 45.03 -11.86
N ASP A 134 -29.01 44.63 -10.60
CA ASP A 134 -30.07 45.10 -9.69
C ASP A 134 -29.97 46.61 -9.43
N GLU A 135 -28.75 47.12 -9.21
CA GLU A 135 -28.48 48.55 -9.03
C GLU A 135 -28.89 49.35 -10.28
N GLU A 136 -28.43 48.95 -11.48
CA GLU A 136 -28.75 49.65 -12.71
C GLU A 136 -30.24 49.54 -13.06
N THR A 137 -30.88 48.40 -12.77
CA THR A 137 -32.33 48.22 -12.96
C THR A 137 -33.12 49.17 -12.07
N THR A 138 -32.73 49.30 -10.80
CA THR A 138 -33.35 50.24 -9.85
C THR A 138 -33.12 51.69 -10.29
N ALA A 139 -31.90 52.04 -10.71
CA ALA A 139 -31.57 53.37 -11.20
C ALA A 139 -32.30 53.72 -12.50
N ALA A 140 -32.54 52.74 -13.38
CA ALA A 140 -33.34 52.90 -14.59
C ALA A 140 -34.82 53.18 -14.25
N GLN A 141 -35.41 52.40 -13.34
CA GLN A 141 -36.79 52.61 -12.88
C GLN A 141 -36.99 53.99 -12.23
N ALA A 142 -36.08 54.41 -11.36
CA ALA A 142 -36.14 55.72 -10.72
C ALA A 142 -36.05 56.88 -11.72
N ALA A 143 -35.20 56.76 -12.75
CA ALA A 143 -35.12 57.74 -13.81
C ALA A 143 -36.42 57.80 -14.64
N VAL A 144 -37.01 56.66 -15.00
CA VAL A 144 -38.30 56.64 -15.73
C VAL A 144 -39.40 57.37 -14.95
N LEU A 145 -39.46 57.21 -13.62
CA LEU A 145 -40.42 57.94 -12.78
C LEU A 145 -40.12 59.45 -12.76
N THR A 146 -38.85 59.83 -12.70
CA THR A 146 -38.42 61.23 -12.70
C THR A 146 -38.69 61.90 -14.05
N ASP A 147 -38.36 61.24 -15.14
CA ASP A 147 -38.62 61.69 -16.51
C ASP A 147 -40.13 61.79 -16.76
N GLY A 148 -40.91 60.82 -16.29
CA GLY A 148 -42.37 60.88 -16.34
C GLY A 148 -42.95 62.08 -15.58
N ALA A 149 -42.40 62.40 -14.40
CA ALA A 149 -42.78 63.61 -13.66
C ALA A 149 -42.40 64.89 -14.42
N ALA A 150 -41.19 64.96 -15.00
CA ALA A 150 -40.73 66.09 -15.79
C ALA A 150 -41.58 66.30 -17.07
N MET A 151 -41.96 65.21 -17.75
CA MET A 151 -42.88 65.26 -18.89
C MET A 151 -44.25 65.81 -18.48
N LEU A 152 -44.82 65.34 -17.37
CA LEU A 152 -46.11 65.81 -16.87
C LEU A 152 -46.07 67.31 -16.53
N GLU A 153 -45.00 67.79 -15.89
CA GLU A 153 -44.82 69.22 -15.60
C GLU A 153 -44.62 70.04 -16.88
N ALA A 154 -43.84 69.56 -17.86
CA ALA A 154 -43.67 70.22 -19.14
C ALA A 154 -45.00 70.33 -19.92
N VAL A 155 -45.83 69.29 -19.88
CA VAL A 155 -47.19 69.31 -20.47
C VAL A 155 -48.08 70.32 -19.76
N LYS A 156 -48.07 70.37 -18.42
CA LYS A 156 -48.85 71.36 -17.64
C LYS A 156 -48.43 72.80 -17.95
N ALA A 157 -47.14 73.02 -18.21
CA ALA A 157 -46.60 74.32 -18.60
C ALA A 157 -46.85 74.70 -20.07
N GLY A 158 -47.54 73.84 -20.86
CA GLY A 158 -47.81 74.07 -22.29
C GLY A 158 -46.59 73.83 -23.20
N GLY A 159 -45.54 73.21 -22.69
CA GLY A 159 -44.31 72.89 -23.42
C GLY A 159 -44.33 71.51 -24.08
N ASN A 160 -43.30 71.22 -24.89
CA ASN A 160 -43.14 69.91 -25.53
C ASN A 160 -42.56 68.88 -24.55
N ALA A 161 -43.38 67.91 -24.15
CA ALA A 161 -43.01 66.84 -23.22
C ALA A 161 -41.76 66.04 -23.65
N LEU A 162 -41.59 65.81 -24.95
CA LEU A 162 -40.50 64.98 -25.48
C LEU A 162 -39.15 65.70 -25.45
N ALA A 163 -39.14 67.04 -25.41
CA ALA A 163 -37.92 67.81 -25.27
C ALA A 163 -37.40 67.87 -23.82
N ALA A 164 -38.22 67.46 -22.85
CA ALA A 164 -37.90 67.51 -21.42
C ALA A 164 -37.18 66.25 -20.90
N VAL A 165 -37.05 65.20 -21.73
CA VAL A 165 -36.46 63.90 -21.33
C VAL A 165 -35.11 63.67 -22.02
N PRO A 166 -34.03 63.41 -21.26
CA PRO A 166 -32.74 63.04 -21.83
C PRO A 166 -32.74 61.60 -22.38
N THR A 167 -32.00 61.35 -23.46
CA THR A 167 -31.80 59.99 -24.00
C THR A 167 -30.78 59.23 -23.14
N ARG A 168 -31.19 58.11 -22.52
CA ARG A 168 -30.33 57.28 -21.67
C ARG A 168 -29.82 56.04 -22.42
N ALA A 169 -28.54 55.74 -22.28
CA ALA A 169 -27.96 54.49 -22.79
C ALA A 169 -28.32 53.31 -21.87
N ASP A 170 -28.83 52.22 -22.45
CA ASP A 170 -29.12 50.98 -21.72
C ASP A 170 -27.81 50.24 -21.36
N LYS A 171 -27.52 50.17 -20.06
CA LYS A 171 -26.37 49.44 -19.50
C LYS A 171 -26.75 48.05 -18.98
N VAL A 172 -28.04 47.73 -18.86
CA VAL A 172 -28.53 46.46 -18.33
C VAL A 172 -28.24 45.33 -19.32
N GLN A 173 -28.44 45.57 -20.62
CA GLN A 173 -28.25 44.54 -21.64
C GLN A 173 -26.78 44.06 -21.74
N PRO A 174 -25.74 44.93 -21.78
CA PRO A 174 -24.36 44.49 -21.69
C PRO A 174 -24.03 43.70 -20.40
N LEU A 175 -24.58 44.11 -19.25
CA LEU A 175 -24.37 43.39 -17.98
C LEU A 175 -25.00 41.99 -18.00
N LYS A 176 -26.17 41.83 -18.62
CA LYS A 176 -26.81 40.51 -18.81
C LYS A 176 -25.98 39.58 -19.69
N ILE A 177 -25.34 40.11 -20.73
CA ILE A 177 -24.42 39.33 -21.58
C ILE A 177 -23.19 38.92 -20.76
N ALA A 178 -22.58 39.85 -20.02
CA ALA A 178 -21.44 39.56 -19.15
C ALA A 178 -21.78 38.51 -18.08
N ARG A 179 -22.99 38.56 -17.50
CA ARG A 179 -23.49 37.54 -16.56
C ARG A 179 -23.57 36.16 -17.21
N ALA A 180 -24.12 36.07 -18.42
CA ALA A 180 -24.21 34.79 -19.13
C ALA A 180 -22.83 34.16 -19.36
N THR A 181 -21.83 34.97 -19.73
CA THR A 181 -20.44 34.50 -19.85
C THR A 181 -19.86 34.08 -18.49
N ALA A 182 -20.11 34.83 -17.42
CA ALA A 182 -19.67 34.45 -16.07
C ALA A 182 -20.33 33.15 -15.56
N ASP A 183 -21.59 32.89 -15.93
CA ASP A 183 -22.27 31.63 -15.65
C ASP A 183 -21.64 30.44 -16.41
N GLU A 184 -21.22 30.65 -17.66
CA GLU A 184 -20.46 29.66 -18.43
C GLU A 184 -19.10 29.36 -17.78
N GLU A 185 -18.38 30.40 -17.33
CA GLU A 185 -17.11 30.25 -16.59
C GLU A 185 -17.30 29.51 -15.26
N ARG A 186 -18.37 29.82 -14.50
CA ARG A 186 -18.72 29.07 -13.28
C ARG A 186 -18.96 27.60 -13.61
N ALA A 187 -19.77 27.30 -14.63
CA ALA A 187 -20.06 25.93 -15.02
C ALA A 187 -18.79 25.16 -15.48
N GLN A 188 -17.84 25.84 -16.12
CA GLN A 188 -16.54 25.26 -16.46
C GLN A 188 -15.70 24.99 -15.21
N ALA A 189 -15.64 25.92 -14.26
CA ALA A 189 -14.92 25.75 -13.00
C ALA A 189 -15.50 24.61 -12.14
N GLU A 190 -16.83 24.46 -12.10
CA GLU A 190 -17.51 23.34 -11.43
C GLU A 190 -17.10 21.99 -12.03
N ARG A 191 -17.06 21.89 -13.37
CA ARG A 191 -16.62 20.69 -14.07
C ARG A 191 -15.15 20.38 -13.79
N ALA A 192 -14.29 21.39 -13.80
CA ALA A 192 -12.87 21.23 -13.47
C ALA A 192 -12.68 20.71 -12.04
N LEU A 193 -13.36 21.33 -11.06
CA LEU A 193 -13.31 20.88 -9.66
C LEU A 193 -13.79 19.42 -9.51
N LYS A 194 -14.85 19.03 -10.24
CA LYS A 194 -15.33 17.65 -10.23
C LYS A 194 -14.27 16.68 -10.77
N ILE A 195 -13.64 17.00 -11.90
CA ILE A 195 -12.58 16.17 -12.51
C ILE A 195 -11.42 15.97 -11.54
N GLU A 196 -10.95 17.05 -10.89
CA GLU A 196 -9.84 16.96 -9.93
C GLU A 196 -10.22 16.15 -8.67
N ARG A 197 -11.46 16.28 -8.18
CA ARG A 197 -11.97 15.45 -7.05
C ARG A 197 -12.06 13.97 -7.42
N ASP A 198 -12.50 13.66 -8.63
CA ASP A 198 -12.56 12.28 -9.12
C ASP A 198 -11.15 11.70 -9.26
N ALA A 199 -10.19 12.48 -9.75
CA ALA A 199 -8.78 12.09 -9.83
C ALA A 199 -8.19 11.82 -8.44
N LEU A 200 -8.39 12.72 -7.48
CA LEU A 200 -7.97 12.55 -6.09
C LEU A 200 -8.57 11.29 -5.45
N SER A 201 -9.85 11.02 -5.71
CA SER A 201 -10.55 9.84 -5.20
C SER A 201 -9.93 8.54 -5.73
N LYS A 202 -9.56 8.50 -7.02
CA LYS A 202 -8.85 7.35 -7.62
C LYS A 202 -7.48 7.13 -7.00
N LEU A 203 -6.70 8.20 -6.79
CA LEU A 203 -5.39 8.10 -6.14
C LEU A 203 -5.49 7.60 -4.70
N ARG A 204 -6.47 8.10 -3.94
CA ARG A 204 -6.75 7.61 -2.57
C ARG A 204 -7.17 6.15 -2.54
N LEU A 205 -7.95 5.70 -3.53
CA LEU A 205 -8.29 4.28 -3.65
C LEU A 205 -7.04 3.43 -3.90
N GLN A 206 -6.14 3.85 -4.79
CA GLN A 206 -4.87 3.15 -5.04
C GLN A 206 -4.00 3.06 -3.79
N LEU A 207 -3.89 4.15 -3.03
CA LEU A 207 -3.18 4.14 -1.74
C LEU A 207 -3.79 3.12 -0.78
N ARG A 208 -5.12 3.14 -0.59
CA ARG A 208 -5.81 2.18 0.30
C ARG A 208 -5.62 0.73 -0.14
N THR A 209 -5.62 0.46 -1.45
CA THR A 209 -5.36 -0.90 -1.96
C THR A 209 -3.92 -1.33 -1.67
N ALA A 210 -2.95 -0.43 -1.80
CA ALA A 210 -1.57 -0.71 -1.46
C ALA A 210 -1.39 -0.95 0.05
N GLU A 211 -2.00 -0.11 0.90
CA GLU A 211 -2.01 -0.28 2.36
C GLU A 211 -2.67 -1.59 2.78
N ALA A 212 -3.79 -1.96 2.15
CA ALA A 212 -4.47 -3.24 2.40
C ALA A 212 -3.58 -4.43 2.04
N THR A 213 -2.81 -4.32 0.95
CA THR A 213 -1.85 -5.36 0.54
C THR A 213 -0.72 -5.51 1.55
N VAL A 214 -0.19 -4.40 2.09
CA VAL A 214 0.82 -4.45 3.17
C VAL A 214 0.24 -5.13 4.41
N ALA A 215 -0.96 -4.72 4.85
CA ALA A 215 -1.61 -5.28 6.03
C ALA A 215 -1.93 -6.78 5.86
N GLU A 216 -2.35 -7.21 4.68
CA GLU A 216 -2.60 -8.62 4.38
C GLU A 216 -1.30 -9.44 4.46
N LEU A 217 -0.20 -8.94 3.89
CA LEU A 217 1.09 -9.62 3.95
C LEU A 217 1.62 -9.71 5.40
N ASP A 218 1.47 -8.66 6.20
CA ASP A 218 1.82 -8.67 7.62
C ASP A 218 0.99 -9.68 8.41
N PHE A 219 -0.32 -9.75 8.13
CA PHE A 219 -1.19 -10.76 8.73
C PHE A 219 -0.77 -12.18 8.38
N LEU A 220 -0.48 -12.45 7.10
CA LEU A 220 -0.01 -13.77 6.65
C LEU A 220 1.32 -14.15 7.31
N ALA A 221 2.24 -13.19 7.47
CA ALA A 221 3.50 -13.39 8.17
C ALA A 221 3.28 -13.72 9.66
N ALA A 222 2.42 -12.98 10.34
CA ALA A 222 2.07 -13.22 11.74
C ALA A 222 1.40 -14.59 11.94
N ARG A 223 0.48 -14.97 11.04
CA ARG A 223 -0.16 -16.29 11.05
C ARG A 223 0.86 -17.42 10.88
N ALA A 224 1.80 -17.28 9.95
CA ALA A 224 2.85 -18.27 9.76
C ALA A 224 3.75 -18.42 11.01
N ALA A 225 4.13 -17.30 11.63
CA ALA A 225 4.90 -17.31 12.88
C ALA A 225 4.15 -17.99 14.03
N PHE A 226 2.84 -17.73 14.16
CA PHE A 226 1.99 -18.39 15.15
C PHE A 226 1.95 -19.91 14.96
N VAL A 227 1.72 -20.39 13.73
CA VAL A 227 1.69 -21.83 13.42
C VAL A 227 3.02 -22.49 13.78
N GLN A 228 4.15 -21.85 13.46
CA GLN A 228 5.46 -22.36 13.85
C GLN A 228 5.65 -22.41 15.37
N ALA A 229 5.22 -21.37 16.10
CA ALA A 229 5.29 -21.33 17.56
C ALA A 229 4.43 -22.44 18.19
N ALA A 230 3.21 -22.66 17.69
CA ALA A 230 2.32 -23.73 18.13
C ALA A 230 2.95 -25.13 17.89
N GLY A 231 3.58 -25.34 16.74
CA GLY A 231 4.32 -26.56 16.43
C GLY A 231 5.47 -26.82 17.42
N ARG A 232 6.29 -25.80 17.70
CA ARG A 232 7.38 -25.86 18.70
C ARG A 232 6.86 -26.17 20.10
N TYR A 233 5.76 -25.54 20.50
CA TYR A 233 5.10 -25.81 21.77
C TYR A 233 4.63 -27.27 21.87
N LYS A 234 3.98 -27.80 20.83
CA LYS A 234 3.54 -29.20 20.78
C LYS A 234 4.73 -30.16 20.88
N ALA A 235 5.81 -29.90 20.13
CA ALA A 235 7.03 -30.69 20.21
C ALA A 235 7.65 -30.67 21.62
N ALA A 236 7.75 -29.48 22.25
CA ALA A 236 8.23 -29.35 23.62
C ALA A 236 7.35 -30.11 24.61
N ARG A 237 6.02 -30.05 24.46
CA ARG A 237 5.06 -30.77 25.29
C ARG A 237 5.18 -32.30 25.14
N VAL A 238 5.41 -32.80 23.92
CA VAL A 238 5.64 -34.23 23.67
C VAL A 238 6.94 -34.68 24.35
N ARG A 239 8.04 -33.93 24.20
CA ARG A 239 9.31 -34.21 24.89
C ARG A 239 9.14 -34.24 26.42
N ALA A 240 8.40 -33.29 26.97
CA ALA A 240 8.15 -33.21 28.41
C ALA A 240 7.32 -34.39 28.93
N LYS A 241 6.34 -34.87 28.16
CA LYS A 241 5.50 -36.02 28.54
C LYS A 241 6.19 -37.38 28.37
N GLN A 242 7.18 -37.50 27.49
CA GLN A 242 7.84 -38.77 27.20
C GLN A 242 8.92 -39.17 28.20
N GLY A 243 9.29 -38.33 29.19
CA GLY A 243 9.90 -38.73 30.47
C GLY A 243 11.20 -39.57 30.44
N GLY A 244 11.76 -39.90 29.28
CA GLY A 244 12.89 -40.80 29.13
C GLY A 244 13.52 -40.59 27.77
N TRP A 245 14.77 -40.14 27.81
CA TRP A 245 15.79 -40.16 26.76
C TRP A 245 15.37 -40.71 25.37
N ARG A 246 15.46 -39.84 24.35
CA ARG A 246 15.25 -40.01 22.89
C ARG A 246 13.84 -39.69 22.38
N ALA A 247 13.65 -38.45 21.92
CA ALA A 247 12.69 -38.13 20.88
C ALA A 247 13.46 -37.82 19.57
N PRO A 248 13.02 -38.33 18.40
CA PRO A 248 13.63 -38.00 17.12
C PRO A 248 13.40 -36.51 16.76
N ASP A 249 14.35 -35.91 16.06
CA ASP A 249 14.17 -34.57 15.46
C ASP A 249 12.99 -34.61 14.49
N LEU A 250 11.89 -33.96 14.88
CA LEU A 250 10.67 -33.83 14.07
C LEU A 250 10.68 -32.54 13.23
N ASP A 251 11.87 -32.07 12.85
CA ASP A 251 12.05 -30.92 11.97
C ASP A 251 11.92 -31.39 10.51
N GLY A 252 10.70 -31.75 10.09
CA GLY A 252 10.40 -32.10 8.70
C GLY A 252 9.04 -32.76 8.54
N GLU A 253 8.94 -34.03 8.95
CA GLU A 253 7.76 -34.86 8.65
C GLU A 253 6.54 -34.55 9.53
N ALA A 254 6.72 -34.25 10.83
CA ALA A 254 5.58 -33.91 11.69
C ALA A 254 4.97 -32.55 11.34
N ASN A 255 5.78 -31.62 10.83
CA ASN A 255 5.30 -30.31 10.39
C ASN A 255 4.55 -30.44 9.05
N ALA A 256 5.01 -31.31 8.15
CA ALA A 256 4.32 -31.62 6.89
C ALA A 256 2.97 -32.32 7.14
N ALA A 257 2.92 -33.30 8.05
CA ALA A 257 1.68 -33.99 8.40
C ALA A 257 0.65 -33.06 9.06
N MET A 258 1.10 -32.12 9.91
CA MET A 258 0.18 -31.19 10.58
C MET A 258 -0.33 -30.08 9.63
N VAL A 259 0.49 -29.64 8.67
CA VAL A 259 0.04 -28.72 7.61
C VAL A 259 -0.96 -29.40 6.69
N ALA A 260 -0.75 -30.68 6.35
CA ALA A 260 -1.70 -31.46 5.56
C ALA A 260 -3.04 -31.68 6.29
N ASP A 261 -3.01 -31.96 7.59
CA ASP A 261 -4.21 -32.19 8.40
C ASP A 261 -5.01 -30.89 8.66
N PHE A 262 -4.32 -29.75 8.74
CA PHE A 262 -4.97 -28.43 8.86
C PHE A 262 -5.54 -27.94 7.51
N ALA A 263 -4.91 -28.29 6.38
CA ALA A 263 -5.45 -28.04 5.05
C ALA A 263 -6.67 -28.93 4.74
N ALA A 264 -6.72 -30.14 5.29
CA ALA A 264 -7.84 -31.07 5.10
C ALA A 264 -9.09 -30.70 5.94
N ASN A 265 -8.90 -30.01 7.08
CA ASN A 265 -9.98 -29.73 8.04
C ASN A 265 -10.26 -28.23 8.24
N GLY A 266 -9.59 -27.35 7.50
CA GLY A 266 -9.70 -25.89 7.64
C GLY A 266 -10.78 -25.21 6.78
N ASP A 267 -11.53 -25.98 5.98
CA ASP A 267 -12.62 -25.51 5.10
C ASP A 267 -14.03 -25.86 5.64
N GLN A 268 -14.16 -26.14 6.94
CA GLN A 268 -15.44 -26.23 7.65
C GLN A 268 -15.63 -25.03 8.58
#